data_AF-A0A6G6KAE4-F1
#
_entry.id   AF-A0A6G6KAE4-F1
#
_cell.length_a   1.000
_cell.length_b   1.000
_cell.length_c   1.000
_cell.angle_alpha   90.00
_cell.angle_beta   90.00
_cell.angle_gamma   90.00
#
_symmetry.space_group_name_H-M   'P 1'
#
loop_
_entity.id
_entity.type
_entity.pdbx_description
1 polymer ?
#
loop_
_entity_poly.entity_id
_entity_poly.type
_entity_poly.pdbx_seq_one_letter_code
_entity_poly.pdbx_strand_id
1 'polypeptide(L)'
;MDETPTTTEARAEEKKDMLDALLDLSFRTAITPKIARWLYIMGLVVSGLLAAKWVLAAFSVGQGGGLFAGVMSLFFAPVLFVIYALITRVFLEVVLAIFFIADTLKEIERGKR
;
A
#
# COMPACT_ATOMS: atom_id res chain seq x y z
N MET A 1 -25.57 9.52 34.51
CA MET A 1 -25.44 10.34 33.30
C MET A 1 -24.37 9.65 32.49
N ASP A 2 -24.81 8.88 31.49
CA ASP A 2 -23.96 8.10 30.61
C ASP A 2 -23.41 9.07 29.56
N GLU A 3 -22.18 9.54 29.75
CA GLU A 3 -21.52 10.41 28.80
C GLU A 3 -21.07 9.54 27.63
N THR A 4 -21.96 9.39 26.65
CA THR A 4 -21.66 8.75 25.38
C THR A 4 -20.38 9.36 24.83
N PRO A 5 -19.34 8.56 24.50
CA PRO A 5 -18.06 9.07 24.05
C PRO A 5 -18.28 9.99 22.86
N THR A 6 -17.76 11.21 22.99
CA THR A 6 -17.95 12.21 21.94
C THR A 6 -17.27 11.72 20.67
N THR A 7 -17.88 11.96 19.51
CA THR A 7 -17.46 11.40 18.20
C THR A 7 -15.98 11.68 17.85
N THR A 8 -15.38 12.67 18.50
CA THR A 8 -13.97 13.06 18.38
C THR A 8 -13.03 12.10 19.11
N GLU A 9 -13.40 11.63 20.31
CA GLU A 9 -12.57 10.76 21.15
C GLU A 9 -12.51 9.33 20.59
N ALA A 10 -13.63 8.82 20.08
CA ALA A 10 -13.69 7.53 19.40
C ALA A 10 -12.76 7.48 18.16
N ARG A 11 -12.66 8.60 17.42
CA ARG A 11 -11.80 8.71 16.23
C ARG A 11 -10.32 8.85 16.58
N ALA A 12 -10.00 9.36 17.77
CA ALA A 12 -8.64 9.50 18.26
C ALA A 12 -8.08 8.16 18.77
N GLU A 13 -8.89 7.39 19.52
CA GLU A 13 -8.59 6.03 19.95
C GLU A 13 -8.36 5.10 18.73
N GLU A 14 -9.23 5.14 17.71
CA GLU A 14 -9.08 4.35 16.49
C GLU A 14 -7.76 4.64 15.74
N LYS A 15 -7.36 5.91 15.66
CA LYS A 15 -6.07 6.30 15.06
C LYS A 15 -4.88 5.79 15.86
N LYS A 16 -4.97 5.85 17.19
CA LYS A 16 -3.91 5.39 18.10
C LYS A 16 -3.74 3.86 17.99
N ASP A 17 -4.83 3.11 17.98
CA ASP A 17 -4.81 1.66 17.74
C ASP A 17 -4.19 1.30 16.38
N MET A 18 -4.46 2.08 15.33
CA MET A 18 -3.84 1.87 14.02
C MET A 18 -2.32 2.09 14.03
N LEU A 19 -1.83 3.10 14.76
CA LEU A 19 -0.40 3.39 14.85
C LEU A 19 0.33 2.38 15.73
N ASP A 20 -0.25 1.98 16.86
CA ASP A 20 0.30 0.94 17.73
C ASP A 20 0.36 -0.41 17.00
N ALA A 21 -0.68 -0.76 16.23
CA ALA A 21 -0.71 -1.96 15.42
C ALA A 21 0.32 -1.94 14.26
N LEU A 22 0.64 -0.76 13.71
CA LEU A 22 1.69 -0.61 12.69
C LEU A 22 3.10 -0.73 13.28
N LEU A 23 3.27 -0.42 14.56
CA LEU A 23 4.53 -0.55 15.30
C LEU A 23 4.61 -1.86 16.10
N ASP A 24 3.61 -2.76 16.01
CA ASP A 24 3.65 -4.10 16.59
C ASP A 24 4.62 -5.00 15.80
N LEU A 25 5.89 -4.88 16.14
CA LEU A 25 7.00 -5.70 15.61
C LEU A 25 6.87 -7.18 15.98
N SER A 26 5.91 -7.56 16.84
CA SER A 26 5.70 -8.94 17.26
C SER A 26 4.83 -9.75 16.28
N PHE A 27 4.13 -9.13 15.33
CA PHE A 27 3.24 -9.78 14.35
C PHE A 27 2.28 -10.84 14.93
N ARG A 28 1.93 -10.77 16.23
CA ARG A 28 1.09 -11.78 16.90
C ARG A 28 -0.34 -11.78 16.41
N THR A 29 -0.77 -10.65 15.85
CA THR A 29 -2.09 -10.47 15.24
C THR A 29 -1.90 -10.09 13.77
N ALA A 30 -2.57 -10.79 12.86
CA ALA A 30 -2.53 -10.49 11.44
C ALA A 30 -3.26 -9.16 11.14
N ILE A 31 -2.58 -8.03 11.30
CA ILE A 31 -3.08 -6.68 11.00
C ILE A 31 -2.98 -6.38 9.50
N THR A 32 -2.06 -7.04 8.79
CA THR A 32 -1.84 -6.89 7.35
C THR A 32 -3.13 -6.86 6.51
N PRO A 33 -4.12 -7.76 6.70
CA PRO A 33 -5.40 -7.66 5.99
C PRO A 33 -6.21 -6.39 6.28
N LYS A 34 -6.15 -5.85 7.51
CA LYS A 34 -6.86 -4.62 7.88
C LYS A 34 -6.27 -3.37 7.20
N ILE A 35 -4.94 -3.33 7.03
CA ILE A 35 -4.23 -2.18 6.46
C ILE A 35 -3.92 -2.30 4.96
N ALA A 36 -4.22 -3.44 4.33
CA ALA A 36 -3.88 -3.70 2.92
C ALA A 36 -4.41 -2.62 1.97
N ARG A 37 -5.59 -2.04 2.25
CA ARG A 37 -6.13 -0.91 1.49
C ARG A 37 -5.20 0.31 1.56
N TRP A 38 -4.72 0.67 2.75
CA TRP A 38 -3.82 1.79 2.95
C TRP A 38 -2.44 1.53 2.33
N LEU A 39 -1.94 0.29 2.42
CA LEU A 39 -0.70 -0.13 1.75
C LEU A 39 -0.81 -0.01 0.23
N TYR A 40 -1.96 -0.38 -0.35
CA TYR A 40 -2.18 -0.23 -1.79
C TYR A 40 -2.18 1.24 -2.21
N ILE A 41 -2.89 2.10 -1.48
CA ILE A 41 -2.91 3.54 -1.75
C ILE A 41 -1.50 4.12 -1.66
N MET A 42 -0.74 3.76 -0.63
CA MET A 42 0.65 4.19 -0.47
C MET A 42 1.52 3.71 -1.64
N GLY A 43 1.40 2.45 -2.04
CA GLY A 43 2.13 1.90 -3.18
C GLY A 43 1.76 2.57 -4.51
N LEU A 44 0.50 2.99 -4.67
CA LEU A 44 0.05 3.75 -5.84
C LEU A 44 0.67 5.15 -5.87
N VAL A 45 0.73 5.82 -4.72
CA VAL A 45 1.42 7.12 -4.59
C VAL A 45 2.90 6.99 -4.91
N VAL A 46 3.58 5.99 -4.34
CA VAL A 46 5.00 5.70 -4.62
C VAL A 46 5.21 5.41 -6.11
N SER A 47 4.34 4.62 -6.74
CA SER A 47 4.42 4.33 -8.18
C SER A 47 4.30 5.60 -9.01
N GLY A 48 3.40 6.52 -8.64
CA GLY A 48 3.25 7.83 -9.27
C GLY A 48 4.49 8.70 -9.12
N LEU A 49 5.07 8.74 -7.91
CA LEU A 49 6.31 9.48 -7.64
C LEU A 49 7.51 8.91 -8.42
N LEU A 50 7.62 7.58 -8.54
CA LEU A 50 8.66 6.94 -9.33
C LEU A 50 8.52 7.28 -10.82
N ALA A 51 7.29 7.22 -11.36
CA ALA A 51 7.02 7.61 -12.74
C ALA A 51 7.34 9.10 -12.98
N ALA A 52 6.93 9.99 -12.06
CA ALA A 52 7.24 11.41 -12.14
C ALA A 52 8.74 11.69 -12.07
N LYS A 53 9.46 11.05 -11.12
CA LYS A 53 10.92 11.13 -11.02
C LYS A 53 11.60 10.68 -12.31
N TRP A 54 11.10 9.60 -12.93
CA TRP A 54 11.65 9.09 -14.17
C TRP A 54 11.50 10.10 -15.32
N VAL A 55 10.34 10.74 -15.45
CA VAL A 55 10.13 11.83 -16.41
C VAL A 55 11.08 12.99 -16.17
N LEU A 56 11.18 13.47 -14.92
CA LEU A 56 12.07 14.58 -14.57
C LEU A 56 13.55 14.25 -14.88
N ALA A 57 13.96 13.01 -14.59
CA ALA A 57 15.30 12.54 -14.91
C ALA A 57 15.55 12.50 -16.43
N ALA A 58 14.55 12.14 -17.24
CA ALA A 58 14.69 12.09 -18.69
C ALA A 58 14.96 13.47 -19.32
N PHE A 59 14.38 14.54 -18.77
CA PHE A 59 14.67 15.92 -19.20
C PHE A 59 16.06 16.41 -18.77
N SER A 60 16.68 15.78 -17.77
CA SER A 60 18.00 16.15 -17.27
C SER A 60 19.17 15.52 -18.04
N VAL A 61 18.90 14.70 -19.06
CA VAL A 61 19.93 14.08 -19.90
C VAL A 61 20.63 15.15 -20.75
N GLY A 62 21.91 15.41 -20.45
CA GLY A 62 22.72 16.46 -21.09
C GLY A 62 23.05 16.21 -22.57
N GLN A 63 23.54 17.28 -23.22
CA GLN A 63 23.89 17.39 -24.66
C GLN A 63 22.73 17.08 -25.62
N GLY A 64 21.74 17.98 -25.69
CA GLY A 64 20.72 18.02 -26.76
C GLY A 64 19.67 16.90 -26.77
N GLY A 65 19.94 15.75 -26.16
CA GLY A 65 19.05 14.58 -26.13
C GLY A 65 17.92 14.66 -25.10
N GLY A 66 18.02 15.52 -24.09
CA GLY A 66 17.06 15.60 -22.98
C GLY A 66 15.63 15.97 -23.41
N LEU A 67 15.45 16.76 -24.47
CA LEU A 67 14.12 17.09 -24.98
C LEU A 67 13.44 15.87 -25.61
N PHE A 68 14.17 15.14 -26.47
CA PHE A 68 13.65 13.93 -27.10
C PHE A 68 13.37 12.84 -26.07
N ALA A 69 14.32 12.60 -25.15
CA ALA A 69 14.17 11.63 -24.07
C ALA A 69 13.00 12.00 -23.14
N GLY A 70 12.86 13.28 -22.78
CA GLY A 70 11.76 13.78 -21.97
C GLY A 70 10.39 13.60 -22.62
N VAL A 71 10.25 13.93 -23.91
CA VAL A 71 8.98 13.74 -24.64
C VAL A 71 8.62 12.25 -24.75
N MET A 72 9.59 11.38 -25.08
CA MET A 72 9.36 9.94 -25.08
C MET A 72 8.95 9.44 -23.68
N SER A 73 9.58 9.97 -22.63
CA SER A 73 9.25 9.57 -21.26
C SER A 73 7.80 9.89 -20.88
N LEU A 74 7.20 10.95 -21.40
CA LEU A 74 5.80 11.27 -21.11
C LEU A 74 4.82 10.20 -21.62
N PHE A 75 5.18 9.51 -22.71
CA PHE A 75 4.36 8.43 -23.26
C PHE A 75 4.54 7.11 -22.52
N PHE A 76 5.76 6.81 -22.09
CA PHE A 76 6.08 5.56 -21.37
C PHE A 76 5.85 5.64 -19.86
N ALA A 77 5.84 6.82 -19.26
CA ALA A 77 5.63 6.98 -17.82
C ALA A 77 4.26 6.46 -17.33
N PRO A 78 3.13 6.69 -18.03
CA PRO A 78 1.86 6.05 -17.69
C PRO A 78 1.93 4.53 -17.72
N VAL A 79 2.66 3.96 -18.68
CA VAL A 79 2.86 2.50 -18.78
C VAL A 79 3.65 1.99 -17.59
N LEU A 80 4.76 2.66 -17.24
CA LEU A 80 5.56 2.33 -16.06
C LEU A 80 4.75 2.43 -14.76
N PHE A 81 3.94 3.49 -14.62
CA PHE A 81 3.05 3.65 -13.48
C PHE A 81 2.09 2.47 -13.35
N VAL A 82 1.42 2.08 -14.44
CA VAL A 82 0.49 0.95 -14.44
C VAL A 82 1.21 -0.35 -14.10
N ILE A 83 2.41 -0.58 -14.63
CA ILE A 83 3.21 -1.76 -14.31
C ILE A 83 3.52 -1.81 -12.81
N TYR A 84 4.02 -0.73 -12.21
CA TYR A 84 4.31 -0.70 -10.77
C TYR A 84 3.05 -0.82 -9.90
N ALA A 85 1.94 -0.21 -10.32
CA ALA A 85 0.65 -0.35 -9.65
C ALA A 85 0.14 -1.81 -9.70
N LEU A 86 0.27 -2.48 -10.84
CA LEU A 86 -0.09 -3.89 -11.01
C LEU A 86 0.80 -4.81 -10.16
N ILE A 87 2.11 -4.58 -10.14
CA ILE A 87 3.02 -5.33 -9.26
C ILE A 87 2.61 -5.17 -7.81
N THR A 88 2.34 -3.93 -7.36
CA THR A 88 1.85 -3.65 -6.01
C THR A 88 0.54 -4.39 -5.73
N ARG A 89 -0.38 -4.40 -6.70
CA ARG A 89 -1.67 -5.09 -6.60
C ARG A 89 -1.50 -6.59 -6.40
N VAL A 90 -0.75 -7.23 -7.29
CA VAL A 90 -0.49 -8.67 -7.24
C VAL A 90 0.24 -9.05 -5.96
N PHE A 91 1.23 -8.24 -5.54
CA PHE A 91 1.95 -8.48 -4.29
C PHE A 91 1.01 -8.48 -3.08
N LEU A 92 0.13 -7.48 -2.98
CA LEU A 92 -0.85 -7.43 -1.88
C LEU A 92 -1.86 -8.57 -1.95
N GLU A 93 -2.30 -8.97 -3.14
CA GLU A 93 -3.18 -10.13 -3.30
C GLU A 93 -2.52 -11.42 -2.82
N VAL A 94 -1.24 -11.63 -3.14
CA VAL A 94 -0.47 -12.78 -2.65
C VAL A 94 -0.34 -12.74 -1.12
N VAL A 95 0.01 -11.58 -0.55
CA VAL A 95 0.11 -11.42 0.90
C VAL A 95 -1.24 -11.72 1.58
N LEU A 96 -2.33 -11.16 1.06
CA LEU A 96 -3.68 -11.39 1.59
C LEU A 96 -4.10 -12.85 1.44
N ALA A 97 -3.78 -13.50 0.33
CA ALA A 97 -4.09 -14.91 0.10
C ALA A 97 -3.41 -15.80 1.14
N ILE A 98 -2.15 -15.52 1.50
CA ILE A 98 -1.44 -16.25 2.56
C ILE A 98 -2.15 -16.11 3.90
N PHE A 99 -2.57 -14.88 4.27
CA PHE A 99 -3.31 -14.65 5.52
C PHE A 99 -4.67 -15.36 5.51
N PHE A 100 -5.39 -15.31 4.38
CA PHE A 100 -6.66 -16.00 4.22
C PHE A 100 -6.53 -17.53 4.39
N ILE A 101 -5.49 -18.13 3.81
CA ILE A 101 -5.20 -19.56 3.98
C ILE A 101 -4.87 -19.87 5.45
N ALA A 102 -4.06 -19.04 6.11
CA ALA A 102 -3.71 -19.23 7.51
C ALA A 102 -4.93 -19.16 8.44
N ASP A 103 -5.87 -18.25 8.17
CA ASP A 103 -7.09 -18.13 8.97
C ASP A 103 -8.07 -19.27 8.68
N THR A 104 -8.21 -19.69 7.42
CA THR A 104 -8.99 -20.89 7.05
C THR A 104 -8.48 -22.14 7.77
N LEU A 105 -7.16 -22.31 7.88
CA LEU A 105 -6.57 -23.46 8.56
C LEU A 105 -6.90 -23.47 10.08
N LYS A 106 -6.86 -22.31 10.74
CA LYS A 106 -7.24 -22.18 12.15
C LYS A 106 -8.72 -22.50 12.39
N GLU A 107 -9.58 -22.13 11.45
CA GLU A 107 -11.02 -22.39 11.54
C GLU A 107 -11.34 -23.89 11.40
N ILE A 108 -10.65 -24.58 10.49
CA ILE A 108 -10.74 -26.04 10.35
C ILE A 108 -10.29 -26.75 11.64
N GLU A 109 -9.22 -26.28 12.29
CA GLU A 109 -8.75 -26.86 13.56
C GLU A 109 -9.77 -26.71 14.70
N ARG A 110 -10.46 -25.57 14.78
CA ARG A 110 -11.52 -25.35 15.78
C ARG A 110 -12.76 -26.19 15.51
N GLY A 111 -13.16 -26.37 14.25
CA GLY A 111 -14.30 -27.21 13.88
C GLY A 111 -14.06 -28.72 14.05
N LYS A 112 -12.81 -29.14 14.29
CA LYS A 112 -12.42 -30.52 14.58
C LYS A 112 -12.46 -30.88 16.07
N ARG A 113 -12.72 -29.92 16.95
CA ARG A 113 -12.94 -30.12 18.40
C ARG A 113 -14.43 -30.05 18.72
#